data_AF-A0A226MCY6-F1
#
_entry.id   AF-A0A226MCY6-F1
#
_cell.length_a   1.000
_cell.length_b   1.000
_cell.length_c   1.000
_cell.angle_alpha   90.00
_cell.angle_beta   90.00
_cell.angle_gamma   90.00
#
_symmetry.space_group_name_H-M   'P 1'
#
loop_
_entity.id
_entity.type
_entity.pdbx_description
1 polymer ?
#
loop_
_entity_poly.entity_id
_entity_poly.type
_entity_poly.pdbx_seq_one_letter_code
_entity_poly.pdbx_strand_id
1 'polypeptide(L)'
;VQVGSTPQDQRIVGYISCTHLQAIAGDTTVRCEQLDMLQDWLSEFRKSTSSSSTANPEELVAFDVICGDLNFDNCSSEDKLEQQHSLFTHYKDPCRIGPGEDKPWAIGTLLDPEGLYDEEVFTPDNLQKALESEEGRKEYIVYPTSKNHSSSQKGRKASLKGNGRRIDYMLYTEEGLYLEWKVEVEEFSFITQLAGLTDHLPVAMRLMVSTGEDDP
;
A
#
# COMPACT_ATOMS: atom_id res chain seq x y z
N VAL A 1 -5.66 15.08 16.58
CA VAL A 1 -4.70 16.09 16.04
C VAL A 1 -5.01 16.34 14.58
N GLN A 2 -4.91 17.58 14.11
CA GLN A 2 -5.12 17.98 12.70
C GLN A 2 -3.91 18.78 12.23
N VAL A 3 -3.56 18.69 10.95
CA VAL A 3 -2.52 19.56 10.35
C VAL A 3 -2.95 21.03 10.43
N GLY A 4 -1.99 21.93 10.62
CA GLY A 4 -2.27 23.35 10.86
C GLY A 4 -1.28 23.98 11.84
N SER A 5 -1.76 24.82 12.74
CA SER A 5 -0.95 25.43 13.80
C SER A 5 -1.54 25.13 15.18
N THR A 6 -0.68 24.91 16.18
CA THR A 6 -1.09 24.88 17.59
C THR A 6 -1.45 26.29 18.08
N PRO A 7 -2.12 26.42 19.24
CA PRO A 7 -2.33 27.72 19.88
C PRO A 7 -1.03 28.49 20.20
N GLN A 8 0.10 27.78 20.28
CA GLN A 8 1.45 28.34 20.49
C GLN A 8 2.18 28.63 19.17
N ASP A 9 1.46 28.62 18.03
CA ASP A 9 1.98 28.90 16.68
C ASP A 9 3.06 27.90 16.19
N GLN A 10 3.03 26.67 16.71
CA GLN A 10 3.85 25.58 16.18
C GLN A 10 3.12 24.91 15.02
N ARG A 11 3.83 24.67 13.91
CA ARG A 11 3.23 24.04 12.72
C ARG A 11 3.13 22.53 12.90
N ILE A 12 1.93 22.01 12.64
CA ILE A 12 1.61 20.60 12.55
C ILE A 12 1.60 20.21 11.07
N VAL A 13 2.52 19.33 10.68
CA VAL A 13 2.76 18.95 9.28
C VAL A 13 2.59 17.45 9.06
N GLY A 14 2.46 17.04 7.80
CA GLY A 14 2.47 15.64 7.41
C GLY A 14 3.18 15.45 6.08
N TYR A 15 3.80 14.29 5.89
CA TYR A 15 4.54 13.93 4.69
C TYR A 15 3.77 12.88 3.89
N ILE A 16 3.72 13.06 2.57
CA ILE A 16 3.09 12.10 1.65
C ILE A 16 3.99 11.96 0.42
N SER A 17 4.30 10.72 0.06
CA SER A 17 4.96 10.37 -1.19
C SER A 17 4.12 9.37 -1.97
N CYS A 18 4.03 9.57 -3.29
CA CYS A 18 3.35 8.66 -4.20
C CYS A 18 4.28 8.30 -5.36
N THR A 19 4.35 7.02 -5.72
CA THR A 19 5.24 6.53 -6.79
C THR A 19 4.55 5.52 -7.71
N HIS A 20 5.16 5.27 -8.87
CA HIS A 20 4.81 4.19 -9.78
C HIS A 20 6.13 3.54 -10.23
N LEU A 21 6.38 2.31 -9.78
CA LEU A 21 7.65 1.62 -10.01
C LEU A 21 7.68 0.85 -11.34
N GLN A 22 8.85 0.32 -11.71
CA GLN A 22 9.06 -0.45 -12.93
C GLN A 22 8.11 -1.67 -13.03
N ALA A 23 7.27 -1.68 -14.07
CA ALA A 23 6.20 -2.67 -14.24
C ALA A 23 6.64 -4.05 -14.75
N ILE A 24 7.81 -4.18 -15.38
CA ILE A 24 8.20 -5.41 -16.08
C ILE A 24 8.41 -6.56 -15.07
N ALA A 25 7.61 -7.62 -15.22
CA ALA A 25 7.76 -8.85 -14.44
C ALA A 25 9.14 -9.46 -14.68
N GLY A 26 9.94 -9.60 -13.61
CA GLY A 26 11.28 -10.19 -13.65
C GLY A 26 12.44 -9.21 -13.44
N ASP A 27 12.21 -7.89 -13.51
CA ASP A 27 13.22 -6.86 -13.22
C ASP A 27 13.27 -6.50 -11.72
N THR A 28 13.35 -7.52 -10.87
CA THR A 28 13.28 -7.36 -9.41
C THR A 28 14.40 -6.48 -8.86
N THR A 29 15.60 -6.57 -9.45
CA THR A 29 16.75 -5.73 -9.07
C THR A 29 16.50 -4.25 -9.36
N VAL A 30 15.83 -3.93 -10.48
CA VAL A 30 15.50 -2.54 -10.84
C VAL A 30 14.52 -1.96 -9.82
N ARG A 31 13.50 -2.73 -9.43
CA ARG A 31 12.57 -2.29 -8.38
C ARG A 31 13.25 -2.14 -7.02
N CYS A 32 14.17 -3.03 -6.65
CA CYS A 32 14.98 -2.83 -5.43
C CYS A 32 15.79 -1.53 -5.49
N GLU A 33 16.50 -1.25 -6.59
CA GLU A 33 17.23 0.01 -6.76
C GLU A 33 16.30 1.24 -6.71
N GLN A 34 15.09 1.13 -7.27
CA GLN A 34 14.08 2.18 -7.16
C GLN A 34 13.58 2.39 -5.73
N LEU A 35 13.44 1.33 -4.94
CA LEU A 35 13.08 1.41 -3.53
C LEU A 35 14.22 2.00 -2.68
N ASP A 36 15.48 1.70 -3.00
CA ASP A 36 16.66 2.33 -2.39
C ASP A 36 16.64 3.85 -2.65
N MET A 37 16.48 4.25 -3.92
CA MET A 37 16.38 5.68 -4.29
C MET A 37 15.18 6.36 -3.63
N LEU A 38 14.04 5.67 -3.50
CA LEU A 38 12.87 6.20 -2.81
C LEU A 38 13.20 6.52 -1.34
N GLN A 39 13.89 5.62 -0.63
CA GLN A 39 14.31 5.87 0.76
C GLN A 39 15.25 7.07 0.88
N ASP A 40 16.22 7.19 -0.02
CA ASP A 40 17.14 8.32 -0.04
C ASP A 40 16.37 9.63 -0.28
N TRP A 41 15.47 9.66 -1.26
CA TRP A 41 14.69 10.86 -1.59
C TRP A 41 13.69 11.24 -0.49
N LEU A 42 13.10 10.29 0.22
CA LEU A 42 12.25 10.57 1.38
C LEU A 42 13.03 11.31 2.48
N SER A 43 14.23 10.80 2.79
CA SER A 43 15.13 11.40 3.77
C SER A 43 15.61 12.79 3.33
N GLU A 44 16.03 12.92 2.08
CA GLU A 44 16.45 14.20 1.49
C GLU A 44 15.34 15.24 1.47
N PHE A 45 14.14 14.85 1.04
CA PHE A 45 12.97 15.73 1.01
C PHE A 45 12.67 16.23 2.42
N ARG A 46 12.52 15.31 3.38
CA ARG A 46 12.26 15.65 4.78
C ARG A 46 13.32 16.59 5.35
N LYS A 47 14.60 16.31 5.12
CA LYS A 47 15.71 17.18 5.56
C LYS A 47 15.65 18.56 4.91
N SER A 48 15.28 18.65 3.64
CA SER A 48 15.23 19.91 2.88
C SER A 48 14.04 20.79 3.27
N THR A 49 12.94 20.18 3.71
CA THR A 49 11.69 20.89 4.07
C THR A 49 11.54 21.13 5.57
N SER A 50 12.28 20.39 6.41
CA SER A 50 12.28 20.62 7.85
C SER A 50 12.89 21.99 8.18
N SER A 51 12.15 22.82 8.91
CA SER A 51 12.64 24.14 9.33
C SER A 51 13.86 24.03 10.25
N SER A 52 15.02 24.50 9.78
CA SER A 52 16.27 24.55 10.56
C SER A 52 16.51 25.92 11.23
N SER A 53 15.57 26.85 11.10
CA SER A 53 15.76 28.22 11.62
C SER A 53 15.57 28.27 13.12
N THR A 54 16.50 28.89 13.83
CA THR A 54 16.38 29.22 15.27
C THR A 54 15.22 30.18 15.60
N ALA A 55 14.56 30.73 14.57
CA ALA A 55 13.43 31.66 14.69
C ALA A 55 12.05 30.99 14.62
N ASN A 56 11.96 29.74 14.16
CA ASN A 56 10.71 28.98 14.09
C ASN A 56 10.79 27.78 15.04
N PRO A 57 9.74 27.51 15.83
CA PRO A 57 9.69 26.31 16.66
C PRO A 57 9.75 25.05 15.80
N GLU A 58 10.26 23.97 16.39
CA GLU A 58 10.33 22.64 15.79
C GLU A 58 8.94 22.21 15.27
N GLU A 59 8.90 21.71 14.03
CA GLU A 59 7.65 21.25 13.40
C GLU A 59 7.16 19.96 14.05
N LEU A 60 5.85 19.87 14.26
CA LEU A 60 5.21 18.70 14.84
C LEU A 60 4.71 17.81 13.70
N VAL A 61 5.42 16.72 13.43
CA VAL A 61 5.06 15.79 12.35
C VAL A 61 3.95 14.85 12.81
N ALA A 62 2.78 14.94 12.19
CA ALA A 62 1.59 14.15 12.52
C ALA A 62 1.56 12.79 11.83
N PHE A 63 2.00 12.70 10.58
CA PHE A 63 2.05 11.46 9.81
C PHE A 63 3.10 11.56 8.70
N ASP A 64 3.56 10.40 8.24
CA ASP A 64 4.42 10.24 7.07
C ASP A 64 4.02 8.95 6.34
N VAL A 65 3.57 9.11 5.09
CA VAL A 65 2.86 8.10 4.29
C VAL A 65 3.53 7.93 2.93
N ILE A 66 3.64 6.67 2.49
CA ILE A 66 4.04 6.30 1.13
C ILE A 66 2.92 5.51 0.50
N CYS A 67 2.57 5.82 -0.74
CA CYS A 67 1.63 5.02 -1.52
C CYS A 67 2.02 4.88 -2.98
N GLY A 68 1.30 4.03 -3.71
CA GLY A 68 1.42 3.92 -5.15
C GLY A 68 1.44 2.49 -5.67
N ASP A 69 1.60 2.37 -6.98
CA ASP A 69 1.76 1.09 -7.67
C ASP A 69 3.24 0.71 -7.63
N LEU A 70 3.56 -0.30 -6.81
CA LEU A 70 4.93 -0.78 -6.67
C LEU A 70 5.26 -1.92 -7.64
N ASN A 71 4.28 -2.45 -8.38
CA ASN A 71 4.44 -3.49 -9.39
C ASN A 71 5.11 -4.80 -8.90
N PHE A 72 5.13 -5.04 -7.60
CA PHE A 72 5.53 -6.31 -6.98
C PHE A 72 4.50 -6.70 -5.91
N ASP A 73 4.31 -8.00 -5.70
CA ASP A 73 3.37 -8.50 -4.69
C ASP A 73 4.06 -8.96 -3.40
N ASN A 74 3.26 -9.22 -2.36
CA ASN A 74 3.74 -9.80 -1.11
C ASN A 74 3.37 -11.28 -0.95
N CYS A 75 3.27 -12.06 -2.03
CA CYS A 75 2.86 -13.47 -1.96
C CYS A 75 3.61 -14.43 -2.90
N SER A 76 4.23 -13.91 -3.97
CA SER A 76 4.96 -14.69 -4.97
C SER A 76 6.42 -14.90 -4.56
N SER A 77 7.03 -15.94 -5.14
CA SER A 77 8.46 -16.19 -4.94
C SER A 77 9.34 -15.30 -5.82
N GLU A 78 8.75 -14.78 -6.90
CA GLU A 78 9.35 -13.92 -7.90
C GLU A 78 9.72 -12.57 -7.30
N ASP A 79 8.86 -12.01 -6.45
CA ASP A 79 9.03 -10.68 -5.86
C ASP A 79 9.71 -10.72 -4.48
N LYS A 80 10.41 -11.82 -4.14
CA LYS A 80 11.00 -12.05 -2.82
C LYS A 80 12.01 -10.97 -2.41
N LEU A 81 12.76 -10.40 -3.34
CA LEU A 81 13.79 -9.41 -3.03
C LEU A 81 13.14 -8.10 -2.58
N GLU A 82 12.13 -7.64 -3.31
CA GLU A 82 11.35 -6.45 -2.98
C GLU A 82 10.58 -6.64 -1.68
N GLN A 83 10.00 -7.83 -1.46
CA GLN A 83 9.34 -8.19 -0.22
C GLN A 83 10.26 -8.05 1.00
N GLN A 84 11.57 -8.22 0.84
CA GLN A 84 12.57 -8.14 1.90
C GLN A 84 13.24 -6.76 1.99
N HIS A 85 12.82 -5.78 1.20
CA HIS A 85 13.43 -4.46 1.15
C HIS A 85 13.35 -3.73 2.49
N SER A 86 14.41 -2.95 2.81
CA SER A 86 14.53 -2.23 4.08
C SER A 86 13.43 -1.19 4.30
N LEU A 87 12.80 -0.72 3.24
CA LEU A 87 11.65 0.19 3.27
C LEU A 87 10.57 -0.30 4.24
N PHE A 88 10.28 -1.61 4.23
CA PHE A 88 9.25 -2.21 5.09
C PHE A 88 9.65 -2.35 6.57
N THR A 89 10.91 -2.02 6.90
CA THR A 89 11.36 -1.88 8.30
C THR A 89 11.02 -0.49 8.84
N HIS A 90 11.06 0.53 7.99
CA HIS A 90 10.79 1.92 8.36
C HIS A 90 9.32 2.31 8.15
N TYR A 91 8.69 1.79 7.09
CA TYR A 91 7.29 2.04 6.74
C TYR A 91 6.49 0.75 6.85
N LYS A 92 5.51 0.77 7.75
CA LYS A 92 4.61 -0.34 8.04
C LYS A 92 3.55 -0.45 6.95
N ASP A 93 3.33 -1.68 6.51
CA ASP A 93 2.22 -2.06 5.64
C ASP A 93 1.09 -2.67 6.51
N PRO A 94 -0.10 -2.05 6.59
CA PRO A 94 -1.22 -2.58 7.37
C PRO A 94 -1.68 -3.97 6.93
N CYS A 95 -1.49 -4.34 5.67
CA CYS A 95 -1.89 -5.62 5.09
C CYS A 95 -0.90 -6.75 5.36
N ARG A 96 0.30 -6.44 5.86
CA ARG A 96 1.43 -7.38 5.91
C ARG A 96 1.57 -8.06 7.28
N ILE A 97 1.86 -9.36 7.27
CA ILE A 97 2.40 -10.09 8.43
C ILE A 97 3.94 -10.09 8.35
N GLY A 98 4.48 -10.39 7.17
CA GLY A 98 5.91 -10.42 6.90
C GLY A 98 6.23 -10.50 5.41
N PRO A 99 7.51 -10.63 5.03
CA PRO A 99 7.92 -10.81 3.64
C PRO A 99 7.27 -12.06 3.03
N GLY A 100 6.47 -11.89 1.98
CA GLY A 100 5.78 -13.00 1.31
C GLY A 100 4.53 -13.51 2.03
N GLU A 101 4.08 -12.80 3.08
CA GLU A 101 2.91 -13.18 3.87
C GLU A 101 2.03 -11.96 4.19
N ASP A 102 0.84 -11.94 3.57
CA ASP A 102 -0.22 -10.98 3.84
C ASP A 102 -1.17 -11.49 4.94
N LYS A 103 -1.85 -10.54 5.61
CA LYS A 103 -2.92 -10.84 6.55
C LYS A 103 -4.08 -11.52 5.84
N PRO A 104 -4.85 -12.39 6.52
CA PRO A 104 -5.92 -13.17 5.87
C PRO A 104 -7.00 -12.35 5.16
N TRP A 105 -7.22 -11.11 5.61
CA TRP A 105 -8.23 -10.20 5.04
C TRP A 105 -7.71 -9.37 3.86
N ALA A 106 -6.39 -9.29 3.64
CA ALA A 106 -5.82 -8.54 2.54
C ALA A 106 -6.09 -9.27 1.21
N ILE A 107 -6.42 -8.52 0.17
CA ILE A 107 -6.70 -9.05 -1.17
C ILE A 107 -5.77 -8.42 -2.20
N GLY A 108 -5.61 -9.08 -3.34
CA GLY A 108 -4.90 -8.53 -4.48
C GLY A 108 -5.60 -7.28 -5.02
N THR A 109 -4.82 -6.43 -5.67
CA THR A 109 -5.30 -5.13 -6.18
C THR A 109 -5.28 -5.06 -7.70
N LEU A 110 -4.59 -5.99 -8.37
CA LEU A 110 -4.59 -6.11 -9.83
C LEU A 110 -5.72 -7.04 -10.28
N LEU A 111 -6.70 -6.48 -10.99
CA LEU A 111 -7.81 -7.20 -11.61
C LEU A 111 -7.33 -7.93 -12.88
N ASP A 112 -7.91 -9.10 -13.17
CA ASP A 112 -7.67 -9.81 -14.42
C ASP A 112 -8.33 -9.04 -15.58
N PRO A 113 -7.56 -8.51 -16.55
CA PRO A 113 -8.13 -7.76 -17.66
C PRO A 113 -9.12 -8.56 -18.52
N GLU A 114 -9.04 -9.90 -18.53
CA GLU A 114 -9.98 -10.74 -19.27
C GLU A 114 -11.41 -10.68 -18.72
N GLY A 115 -11.58 -10.43 -17.42
CA GLY A 115 -12.88 -10.41 -16.72
C GLY A 115 -13.38 -9.01 -16.36
N LEU A 116 -12.66 -7.95 -16.75
CA LEU A 116 -12.94 -6.57 -16.29
C LEU A 116 -14.33 -6.04 -16.70
N TYR A 117 -14.85 -6.52 -17.82
CA TYR A 117 -16.12 -6.07 -18.41
C TYR A 117 -17.23 -7.11 -18.34
N ASP A 118 -17.03 -8.18 -17.55
CA ASP A 118 -18.07 -9.19 -17.32
C ASP A 118 -19.29 -8.52 -16.65
N GLU A 119 -20.49 -8.90 -17.08
CA GLU A 119 -21.75 -8.34 -16.57
C GLU A 119 -21.88 -8.56 -15.04
N GLU A 120 -21.22 -9.60 -14.54
CA GLU A 120 -21.17 -10.01 -13.15
C GLU A 120 -20.33 -9.10 -12.26
N VAL A 121 -19.45 -8.23 -12.80
CA VAL A 121 -18.55 -7.40 -11.98
C VAL A 121 -18.38 -5.94 -12.43
N PHE A 122 -18.90 -5.53 -13.59
CA PHE A 122 -18.71 -4.16 -14.10
C PHE A 122 -19.38 -3.02 -13.29
N THR A 123 -20.05 -3.32 -12.18
CA THR A 123 -20.59 -2.31 -11.25
C THR A 123 -19.90 -2.40 -9.88
N PRO A 124 -19.76 -1.28 -9.13
CA PRO A 124 -19.05 -1.28 -7.85
C PRO A 124 -19.55 -2.32 -6.84
N ASP A 125 -20.86 -2.43 -6.68
CA ASP A 125 -21.50 -3.36 -5.73
C ASP A 125 -21.29 -4.82 -6.14
N ASN A 126 -21.30 -5.09 -7.44
CA ASN A 126 -21.10 -6.44 -7.96
C ASN A 126 -19.64 -6.89 -7.81
N LEU A 127 -18.69 -6.01 -8.15
CA LEU A 127 -17.27 -6.28 -7.93
C LEU A 127 -16.99 -6.50 -6.44
N GLN A 128 -17.57 -5.69 -5.55
CA GLN A 128 -17.43 -5.90 -4.11
C GLN A 128 -17.88 -7.30 -3.68
N LYS A 129 -19.10 -7.70 -4.07
CA LYS A 129 -19.63 -9.04 -3.76
C LYS A 129 -18.76 -10.16 -4.29
N ALA A 130 -18.22 -10.01 -5.51
CA ALA A 130 -17.32 -10.99 -6.10
C ALA A 130 -16.04 -11.13 -5.26
N LEU A 131 -15.42 -10.01 -4.89
CA LEU A 131 -14.14 -9.99 -4.17
C LEU A 131 -14.24 -10.40 -2.70
N GLU A 132 -15.43 -10.35 -2.09
CA GLU A 132 -15.68 -10.91 -0.75
C GLU A 132 -15.58 -12.44 -0.74
N SER A 133 -15.83 -13.12 -1.87
CA SER A 133 -15.72 -14.58 -2.02
C SER A 133 -14.34 -15.03 -2.52
N GLU A 134 -13.86 -16.19 -2.05
CA GLU A 134 -12.59 -16.75 -2.53
C GLU A 134 -12.66 -17.13 -4.03
N GLU A 135 -13.80 -17.66 -4.47
CA GLU A 135 -14.06 -18.03 -5.85
C GLU A 135 -14.04 -16.80 -6.77
N GLY A 136 -14.69 -15.71 -6.37
CA GLY A 136 -14.68 -14.46 -7.12
C GLY A 136 -13.30 -13.82 -7.16
N ARG A 137 -12.51 -13.86 -6.07
CA ARG A 137 -11.11 -13.43 -6.12
C ARG A 137 -10.29 -14.27 -7.11
N LYS A 138 -10.44 -15.59 -7.12
CA LYS A 138 -9.77 -16.48 -8.09
C LYS A 138 -10.19 -16.27 -9.54
N GLU A 139 -11.37 -15.69 -9.76
CA GLU A 139 -11.89 -15.36 -11.09
C GLU A 139 -11.36 -14.00 -11.57
N TYR A 140 -11.39 -12.98 -10.71
CA TYR A 140 -11.26 -11.58 -11.12
C TYR A 140 -9.97 -10.89 -10.66
N ILE A 141 -9.16 -11.51 -9.81
CA ILE A 141 -7.86 -10.98 -9.37
C ILE A 141 -6.74 -11.76 -10.03
N VAL A 142 -5.68 -11.07 -10.45
CA VAL A 142 -4.46 -11.70 -10.97
C VAL A 142 -3.74 -12.43 -9.85
N TYR A 143 -3.33 -13.68 -10.12
CA TYR A 143 -2.49 -14.48 -9.22
C TYR A 143 -1.08 -14.67 -9.79
N PRO A 144 -0.07 -14.94 -8.95
CA PRO A 144 1.27 -15.30 -9.43
C PRO A 144 1.22 -16.51 -10.37
N THR A 145 1.68 -16.34 -11.61
CA THR A 145 1.75 -17.42 -12.59
C THR A 145 2.91 -18.36 -12.28
N SER A 146 2.64 -19.66 -12.14
CA SER A 146 3.72 -20.66 -12.03
C SER A 146 4.51 -20.72 -13.35
N LYS A 147 5.84 -20.58 -13.27
CA LYS A 147 6.81 -20.60 -14.39
C LYS A 147 6.73 -21.81 -15.35
N ASN A 148 5.92 -22.82 -15.04
CA ASN A 148 5.82 -24.06 -15.81
C ASN A 148 4.61 -24.15 -16.77
N HIS A 149 3.75 -23.13 -16.88
CA HIS A 149 2.49 -23.29 -17.62
C HIS A 149 2.15 -22.14 -18.58
N SER A 150 1.84 -22.52 -19.82
CA SER A 150 1.40 -21.66 -20.92
C SER A 150 0.04 -21.00 -20.65
N SER A 151 -0.13 -19.80 -21.19
CA SER A 151 -1.19 -18.79 -20.99
C SER A 151 -2.61 -19.18 -21.41
N SER A 152 -3.00 -20.45 -21.35
CA SER A 152 -4.23 -20.91 -22.01
C SER A 152 -4.93 -22.04 -21.28
N GLN A 153 -5.26 -21.94 -19.99
CA GLN A 153 -6.22 -22.87 -19.36
C GLN A 153 -7.04 -22.22 -18.22
N LYS A 154 -8.27 -21.79 -18.56
CA LYS A 154 -9.40 -21.39 -17.68
C LYS A 154 -9.84 -22.46 -16.65
N GLY A 155 -9.05 -23.49 -16.38
CA GLY A 155 -9.45 -24.69 -15.60
C GLY A 155 -8.61 -25.02 -14.36
N ARG A 156 -7.67 -24.16 -13.92
CA ARG A 156 -6.75 -24.46 -12.79
C ARG A 156 -6.91 -23.55 -11.56
N LYS A 157 -8.06 -22.89 -11.40
CA LYS A 157 -8.35 -21.99 -10.26
C LYS A 157 -8.27 -22.68 -8.90
N ALA A 158 -8.44 -24.00 -8.84
CA ALA A 158 -8.37 -24.78 -7.60
C ALA A 158 -6.97 -24.82 -6.93
N SER A 159 -5.88 -24.57 -7.67
CA SER A 159 -4.51 -24.59 -7.11
C SER A 159 -3.97 -23.21 -6.71
N LEU A 160 -4.74 -22.14 -6.95
CA LEU A 160 -4.35 -20.79 -6.57
C LEU A 160 -4.41 -20.64 -5.05
N LYS A 161 -3.32 -20.14 -4.45
CA LYS A 161 -3.19 -19.91 -3.00
C LYS A 161 -3.20 -18.41 -2.72
N GLY A 162 -3.78 -18.03 -1.58
CA GLY A 162 -3.87 -16.63 -1.17
C GLY A 162 -5.00 -15.87 -1.86
N ASN A 163 -4.94 -14.55 -1.76
CA ASN A 163 -6.01 -13.65 -2.22
C ASN A 163 -5.62 -12.81 -3.46
N GLY A 164 -4.59 -13.24 -4.20
CA GLY A 164 -4.12 -12.58 -5.43
C GLY A 164 -2.92 -11.64 -5.24
N ARG A 165 -2.50 -10.97 -6.32
CA ARG A 165 -1.36 -10.05 -6.33
C ARG A 165 -1.78 -8.66 -5.85
N ARG A 166 -1.30 -8.28 -4.67
CA ARG A 166 -1.46 -6.92 -4.11
C ARG A 166 -0.22 -6.12 -4.44
N ILE A 167 -0.33 -5.24 -5.43
CA ILE A 167 0.79 -4.45 -5.96
C ILE A 167 0.66 -2.95 -5.68
N ASP A 168 -0.52 -2.52 -5.26
CA ASP A 168 -0.80 -1.15 -4.83
C ASP A 168 -0.67 -1.07 -3.30
N TYR A 169 0.21 -0.19 -2.84
CA TYR A 169 0.58 -0.09 -1.42
C TYR A 169 0.13 1.24 -0.80
N MET A 170 -0.16 1.17 0.49
CA MET A 170 -0.45 2.30 1.36
C MET A 170 0.26 2.06 2.69
N LEU A 171 1.37 2.76 2.90
CA LEU A 171 2.33 2.54 3.98
C LEU A 171 2.38 3.77 4.89
N TYR A 172 2.70 3.57 6.16
CA TYR A 172 2.91 4.66 7.12
C TYR A 172 4.09 4.35 8.04
N THR A 173 4.72 5.37 8.59
CA THR A 173 5.74 5.20 9.64
C THR A 173 5.29 5.79 10.97
N GLU A 174 5.80 5.24 12.05
CA GLU A 174 5.75 5.83 13.40
C GLU A 174 7.09 6.51 13.75
N GLU A 175 8.12 6.34 12.92
CA GLU A 175 9.46 6.87 13.16
C GLU A 175 9.52 8.37 12.84
N GLY A 176 10.13 9.13 13.75
CA GLY A 176 10.30 10.58 13.59
C GLY A 176 8.98 11.37 13.60
N LEU A 177 7.86 10.80 14.03
CA LEU A 177 6.67 11.57 14.36
C LEU A 177 6.88 12.33 15.67
N TYR A 178 5.99 13.28 15.96
CA TYR A 178 6.04 13.97 17.25
C TYR A 178 5.81 12.98 18.40
N LEU A 179 6.77 12.91 19.33
CA LEU A 179 6.90 11.83 20.32
C LEU A 179 5.69 11.66 21.25
N GLU A 180 4.90 12.72 21.48
CA GLU A 180 3.73 12.67 22.35
C GLU A 180 2.45 12.23 21.61
N TRP A 181 2.52 12.04 20.30
CA TRP A 181 1.38 11.63 19.49
C TRP A 181 1.45 10.15 19.15
N LYS A 182 0.28 9.53 19.22
CA LYS A 182 0.06 8.16 18.78
C LYS A 182 -0.61 8.18 17.43
N VAL A 183 -0.08 7.39 16.49
CA VAL A 183 -0.68 7.20 15.17
C VAL A 183 -1.15 5.76 15.04
N GLU A 184 -2.42 5.60 14.69
CA GLU A 184 -3.04 4.29 14.50
C GLU A 184 -3.79 4.24 13.18
N VAL A 185 -3.80 3.07 12.55
CA VAL A 185 -4.66 2.80 11.39
C VAL A 185 -6.08 2.59 11.90
N GLU A 186 -6.95 3.57 11.68
CA GLU A 186 -8.36 3.51 12.05
C GLU A 186 -9.15 2.67 11.03
N GLU A 187 -8.82 2.81 9.76
CA GLU A 187 -9.54 2.16 8.65
C GLU A 187 -8.58 1.83 7.50
N PHE A 188 -8.79 0.69 6.86
CA PHE A 188 -8.11 0.30 5.62
C PHE A 188 -9.12 -0.34 4.68
N SER A 189 -9.14 0.06 3.42
CA SER A 189 -10.15 -0.39 2.45
C SER A 189 -9.58 -0.62 1.06
N PHE A 190 -10.14 -1.64 0.39
CA PHE A 190 -9.99 -1.89 -1.05
C PHE A 190 -11.26 -1.41 -1.74
N ILE A 191 -11.13 -0.52 -2.73
CA ILE A 191 -12.24 0.23 -3.29
C ILE A 191 -12.66 -0.36 -4.64
N THR A 192 -13.96 -0.60 -4.83
CA THR A 192 -14.51 -1.13 -6.08
C THR A 192 -15.26 -0.09 -6.91
N GLN A 193 -15.27 1.18 -6.47
CA GLN A 193 -16.01 2.27 -7.13
C GLN A 193 -15.61 2.54 -8.59
N LEU A 194 -14.43 2.07 -9.00
CA LEU A 194 -13.93 2.20 -10.38
C LEU A 194 -14.08 0.92 -11.21
N ALA A 195 -14.97 0.00 -10.81
CA ALA A 195 -15.28 -1.20 -11.58
C ALA A 195 -15.55 -0.88 -13.07
N GLY A 196 -14.88 -1.61 -13.97
CA GLY A 196 -14.98 -1.40 -15.42
C GLY A 196 -14.26 -0.16 -15.97
N LEU A 197 -13.58 0.64 -15.12
CA LEU A 197 -12.88 1.86 -15.54
C LEU A 197 -11.35 1.75 -15.47
N THR A 198 -10.84 0.81 -14.67
CA THR A 198 -9.41 0.55 -14.46
C THR A 198 -9.23 -0.91 -14.02
N ASP A 199 -8.06 -1.48 -14.25
CA ASP A 199 -7.65 -2.81 -13.82
C ASP A 199 -6.99 -2.83 -12.43
N HIS A 200 -6.95 -1.70 -11.71
CA HIS A 200 -6.47 -1.63 -10.33
C HIS A 200 -7.58 -1.28 -9.35
N LEU A 201 -7.61 -1.92 -8.18
CA LEU A 201 -8.43 -1.51 -7.04
C LEU A 201 -7.73 -0.36 -6.31
N PRO A 202 -8.35 0.84 -6.20
CA PRO A 202 -7.81 1.87 -5.33
C PRO A 202 -7.76 1.37 -3.88
N VAL A 203 -6.70 1.76 -3.17
CA VAL A 203 -6.48 1.42 -1.76
C VAL A 203 -6.51 2.70 -0.94
N ALA A 204 -7.24 2.68 0.17
CA ALA A 204 -7.34 3.83 1.08
C ALA A 204 -7.06 3.43 2.53
N MET A 205 -6.45 4.36 3.26
CA MET A 205 -6.10 4.22 4.67
C MET A 205 -6.48 5.50 5.41
N ARG A 206 -7.08 5.32 6.59
CA ARG A 206 -7.36 6.40 7.55
C ARG A 206 -6.41 6.26 8.73
N LEU A 207 -5.65 7.32 9.01
CA LEU A 207 -4.82 7.41 10.19
C LEU A 207 -5.51 8.29 11.24
N MET A 208 -5.65 7.77 12.46
CA MET A 208 -6.01 8.54 13.63
C MET A 208 -4.74 8.99 14.35
N VAL A 209 -4.61 10.31 14.56
CA VAL A 209 -3.51 10.90 15.31
C VAL A 209 -4.05 11.52 16.60
N SER A 210 -3.67 10.96 17.75
CA SER A 210 -4.12 11.40 19.07
C SER A 210 -2.95 11.88 19.94
N THR A 211 -3.22 12.84 20.83
CA THR A 211 -2.34 13.17 21.95
C THR A 211 -2.49 12.06 22.96
N GLY A 212 -1.40 11.38 23.37
CA GLY A 212 -1.44 10.17 24.21
C GLY A 212 -2.00 10.32 25.64
N GLU A 213 -2.81 11.33 25.91
CA GLU A 213 -3.62 11.43 27.14
C GLU A 213 -4.85 10.53 26.97
N ASP A 214 -4.77 9.32 27.51
CA ASP A 214 -5.98 8.56 27.84
C ASP A 214 -6.80 9.38 28.86
N ASP A 215 -8.07 9.64 28.54
CA ASP A 215 -9.04 10.25 29.46
C ASP A 215 -9.03 9.48 30.81
N PRO A 216 -8.92 10.15 31.97
CA PRO A 216 -8.79 9.51 33.28
C PRO A 216 -9.99 8.67 33.72
#